data_AF-A0A2V6LL49-F1
#
_entry.id   AF-A0A2V6LL49-F1
#
_cell.length_a   1.000
_cell.length_b   1.000
_cell.length_c   1.000
_cell.angle_alpha   90.00
_cell.angle_beta   90.00
_cell.angle_gamma   90.00
#
_symmetry.space_group_name_H-M   'P 1'
#
loop_
_entity.id
_entity.type
_entity.pdbx_description
1 polymer ?
#
loop_
_entity_poly.entity_id
_entity_poly.type
_entity_poly.pdbx_seq_one_letter_code
_entity_poly.pdbx_strand_id
1 'polypeptide(L)'
;MQQAEIIVLLLTAVAVLAVLAHKITLPYPIVLVVGGLALSFVSRLPPVNLNPDVVFYFILPALIYPAALFTSWRDFRRNLRPILLLAIGLVLATMLAVAWIAHSIVPALPWAAAFALGAIVSPPDAVAATAIIGRLGVPHRIQVILGGESLVNDATALVALQFAIAAIVTGTFWEARRRMVSSGPPSARPWLLSQAKCPRRCFVRLQHCWQHLALRSSPNGKTDVLTAFPFC
;
A
#
# COMPACT_ATOMS: atom_id res chain seq x y z
N MET A 1 8.45 -28.87 -11.76
CA MET A 1 7.67 -29.65 -10.78
C MET A 1 7.95 -29.20 -9.34
N GLN A 2 9.21 -29.02 -8.92
CA GLN A 2 9.57 -28.61 -7.54
C GLN A 2 9.01 -27.24 -7.08
N GLN A 3 9.01 -26.21 -7.94
CA GLN A 3 8.57 -24.85 -7.52
C GLN A 3 7.09 -24.77 -7.12
N ALA A 4 6.21 -25.48 -7.82
CA ALA A 4 4.78 -25.50 -7.49
C ALA A 4 4.54 -26.19 -6.14
N GLU A 5 5.25 -27.28 -5.87
CA GLU A 5 5.18 -28.02 -4.61
C GLU A 5 5.60 -27.15 -3.42
N ILE A 6 6.67 -26.36 -3.58
CA ILE A 6 7.13 -25.42 -2.54
C ILE A 6 6.13 -24.30 -2.30
N ILE A 7 5.55 -23.73 -3.36
CA ILE A 7 4.52 -22.68 -3.22
C ILE A 7 3.30 -23.25 -2.49
N VAL A 8 2.86 -24.46 -2.85
CA VAL A 8 1.74 -25.14 -2.19
C VAL A 8 2.09 -25.44 -0.73
N LEU A 9 3.30 -25.89 -0.43
CA LEU A 9 3.77 -26.11 0.95
C LEU A 9 3.74 -24.80 1.75
N LEU A 10 4.23 -23.70 1.18
CA LEU A 10 4.26 -22.39 1.83
C LEU A 10 2.85 -21.85 2.08
N LEU A 11 1.96 -21.94 1.08
CA LEU A 11 0.54 -21.57 1.22
C LEU A 11 -0.16 -22.41 2.28
N THR A 12 0.15 -23.71 2.33
CA THR A 12 -0.37 -24.62 3.36
C THR A 12 0.13 -24.22 4.74
N ALA A 13 1.41 -23.89 4.89
CA ALA A 13 1.99 -23.42 6.15
C ALA A 13 1.33 -22.11 6.61
N VAL A 14 1.12 -21.15 5.70
CA VAL A 14 0.40 -19.90 5.99
C VAL A 14 -1.03 -20.18 6.43
N ALA A 15 -1.75 -21.09 5.76
CA ALA A 15 -3.12 -21.48 6.12
C ALA A 15 -3.16 -22.13 7.52
N VAL A 16 -2.24 -23.04 7.82
CA VAL A 16 -2.13 -23.69 9.13
C VAL A 16 -1.83 -22.67 10.23
N LEU A 17 -0.87 -21.76 10.00
CA LEU A 17 -0.54 -20.68 10.95
C LEU A 17 -1.73 -19.75 11.17
N ALA A 18 -2.49 -19.42 10.12
CA ALA A 18 -3.69 -18.59 10.23
C ALA A 18 -4.80 -19.26 11.06
N VAL A 19 -5.05 -20.56 10.84
CA VAL A 19 -6.01 -21.35 11.64
C VAL A 19 -5.55 -21.44 13.09
N LEU A 20 -4.25 -21.65 13.31
CA LEU A 20 -3.67 -21.70 14.65
C LEU A 20 -3.83 -20.36 15.36
N ALA A 21 -3.59 -19.24 14.67
CA ALA A 21 -3.78 -17.89 15.21
C ALA A 21 -5.22 -17.67 15.72
N HIS A 22 -6.20 -18.19 14.99
CA HIS A 22 -7.60 -18.15 15.41
C HIS A 22 -7.85 -18.98 16.67
N LYS A 23 -7.28 -20.19 16.75
CA LYS A 23 -7.43 -21.08 17.92
C LYS A 23 -6.79 -20.53 19.19
N ILE A 24 -5.61 -19.90 19.09
CA ILE A 24 -4.90 -19.34 20.25
C ILE A 24 -5.31 -17.90 20.57
N THR A 25 -6.34 -17.37 19.89
CA THR A 25 -6.85 -16.00 20.07
C THR A 25 -5.77 -14.91 19.93
N LEU A 26 -4.73 -15.13 19.12
CA LEU A 26 -3.74 -14.10 18.80
C LEU A 26 -4.09 -13.39 17.48
N PRO A 27 -3.65 -12.14 17.30
CA PRO A 27 -3.69 -11.46 16.01
C PRO A 27 -2.89 -12.24 14.96
N TYR A 28 -3.48 -12.43 13.78
CA TYR A 28 -2.85 -13.16 12.68
C TYR A 28 -1.46 -12.62 12.29
N PRO A 29 -1.16 -11.29 12.30
CA PRO A 29 0.15 -10.80 11.88
C PRO A 29 1.28 -11.30 12.78
N ILE A 30 1.03 -11.37 14.09
CA ILE A 30 2.02 -11.80 15.08
C ILE A 30 2.39 -13.27 14.83
N VAL A 31 1.39 -14.13 14.64
CA VAL A 31 1.60 -15.57 14.42
C VAL A 31 2.28 -15.82 13.08
N LEU A 32 1.93 -15.06 12.04
CA LEU A 32 2.58 -15.18 10.73
C LEU A 32 4.03 -14.72 10.75
N VAL A 33 4.35 -13.62 11.44
CA VAL A 33 5.74 -13.13 11.56
C VAL A 33 6.60 -14.12 12.36
N VAL A 34 6.11 -14.56 13.52
CA VAL A 34 6.84 -15.53 14.36
C VAL A 34 6.98 -16.89 13.65
N GLY A 35 5.90 -17.36 13.02
CA GLY A 35 5.91 -18.61 12.25
C GLY A 35 6.82 -18.54 11.03
N GLY A 36 6.80 -17.44 10.28
CA GLY A 36 7.69 -17.20 9.14
C GLY A 36 9.16 -17.10 9.57
N LEU A 37 9.43 -16.44 10.70
CA LEU A 37 10.76 -16.36 11.29
C LEU A 37 11.25 -17.76 11.74
N ALA A 38 10.39 -18.55 12.39
CA ALA A 38 10.71 -19.92 12.77
C ALA A 38 11.01 -20.80 11.54
N LEU A 39 10.24 -20.63 10.47
CA LEU A 39 10.48 -21.33 9.19
C LEU A 39 11.79 -20.90 8.53
N SER A 40 12.26 -19.66 8.74
CA SER A 40 13.51 -19.18 8.11
C SER A 40 14.76 -19.92 8.60
N PHE A 41 14.72 -20.50 9.81
CA PHE A 41 15.79 -21.35 10.34
C PHE A 41 15.87 -22.71 9.64
N VAL A 42 14.88 -23.09 8.83
CA VAL A 42 14.87 -24.35 8.10
C VAL A 42 15.65 -24.20 6.79
N SER A 43 16.93 -24.63 6.80
CA SER A 43 17.85 -24.51 5.65
C SER A 43 17.44 -25.27 4.38
N ARG A 44 16.34 -26.05 4.41
CA ARG A 44 15.80 -26.80 3.27
C ARG A 44 14.82 -25.99 2.41
N LEU A 45 14.46 -24.78 2.83
CA LEU A 45 13.58 -23.92 2.04
C LEU A 45 14.41 -23.19 0.98
N PRO A 46 14.06 -23.31 -0.32
CA PRO A 46 14.75 -22.58 -1.36
C PRO A 46 14.44 -21.08 -1.27
N PRO A 47 15.35 -20.21 -1.75
CA PRO A 47 15.15 -18.78 -1.73
C PRO A 47 13.95 -18.41 -2.61
N VAL A 48 12.86 -17.98 -1.97
CA VAL A 48 11.67 -17.47 -2.65
C VAL A 48 11.92 -16.00 -3.00
N ASN A 49 12.29 -15.73 -4.25
CA ASN A 49 12.31 -14.38 -4.79
C ASN A 49 10.93 -14.02 -5.32
N LEU A 50 10.18 -13.23 -4.55
CA LEU A 50 8.94 -12.63 -5.01
C LEU A 50 9.26 -11.46 -5.93
N ASN A 51 8.69 -11.44 -7.13
CA ASN A 51 8.79 -10.29 -8.01
C ASN A 51 8.01 -9.12 -7.37
N PRO A 52 8.65 -7.98 -7.06
CA PRO A 52 8.00 -6.82 -6.46
C PRO A 52 6.81 -6.32 -7.29
N ASP A 53 6.89 -6.40 -8.61
CA ASP A 53 5.83 -5.94 -9.53
C ASP A 53 4.54 -6.72 -9.31
N VAL A 54 4.63 -8.02 -9.02
CA VAL A 54 3.45 -8.84 -8.73
C VAL A 54 2.81 -8.39 -7.41
N VAL A 55 3.63 -8.06 -6.41
CA VAL A 55 3.14 -7.56 -5.13
C VAL A 55 2.45 -6.20 -5.30
N PHE A 56 3.08 -5.26 -6.02
CA PHE A 56 2.55 -3.92 -6.22
C PHE A 56 1.31 -3.88 -7.13
N TYR A 57 1.25 -4.69 -8.19
CA TYR A 57 0.16 -4.64 -9.17
C TYR A 57 -1.01 -5.58 -8.86
N PHE A 58 -0.78 -6.68 -8.14
CA PHE A 58 -1.85 -7.66 -7.85
C PHE A 58 -2.20 -7.72 -6.37
N ILE A 59 -1.20 -7.86 -5.49
CA ILE A 59 -1.45 -8.07 -4.06
C ILE A 59 -1.90 -6.78 -3.38
N LEU A 60 -1.21 -5.67 -3.63
CA LEU A 60 -1.49 -4.40 -2.99
C LEU A 60 -2.90 -3.86 -3.32
N PRO A 61 -3.36 -3.86 -4.59
CA PRO A 61 -4.72 -3.44 -4.91
C PRO A 61 -5.77 -4.36 -4.29
N ALA A 62 -5.53 -5.68 -4.29
CA ALA A 62 -6.43 -6.64 -3.64
C ALA A 62 -6.53 -6.42 -2.12
N LEU A 63 -5.42 -6.02 -1.48
CA LEU A 63 -5.37 -5.76 -0.04
C LEU A 63 -6.05 -4.43 0.34
N ILE A 64 -5.88 -3.39 -0.46
CA ILE A 64 -6.40 -2.04 -0.17
C ILE A 64 -7.87 -1.88 -0.61
N TYR A 65 -8.31 -2.62 -1.64
CA TYR A 65 -9.65 -2.49 -2.21
C TYR A 65 -10.79 -2.66 -1.18
N PRO A 66 -10.77 -3.65 -0.27
CA PRO A 66 -11.79 -3.76 0.78
C PRO A 66 -11.80 -2.53 1.71
N ALA A 67 -10.63 -2.05 2.12
CA ALA A 67 -10.52 -0.87 3.00
C ALA A 67 -11.10 0.39 2.32
N ALA A 68 -10.89 0.55 1.01
CA ALA A 68 -11.45 1.64 0.24
C ALA A 68 -12.98 1.54 0.08
N LEU A 69 -13.53 0.33 -0.12
CA LEU A 69 -14.97 0.13 -0.32
C LEU A 69 -15.80 0.31 0.96
N PHE A 70 -15.31 -0.17 2.09
CA PHE A 70 -16.06 -0.15 3.35
C PHE A 70 -15.93 1.20 4.11
N THR A 71 -15.12 2.13 3.61
CA THR A 71 -14.94 3.44 4.23
C THR A 71 -16.01 4.45 3.79
N SER A 72 -16.79 4.94 4.75
CA SER A 72 -17.76 6.01 4.56
C SER A 72 -17.08 7.33 4.18
N TRP A 73 -17.35 7.84 2.98
CA TRP A 73 -16.77 9.09 2.49
C TRP A 73 -17.15 10.32 3.33
N ARG A 74 -18.34 10.31 3.96
CA ARG A 74 -18.79 11.39 4.84
C ARG A 74 -18.00 11.43 6.13
N ASP A 75 -17.75 10.26 6.73
CA ASP A 75 -17.03 10.18 8.00
C ASP A 75 -15.52 10.40 7.81
N PHE A 76 -14.97 9.97 6.67
CA PHE A 76 -13.60 10.28 6.26
C PHE A 76 -13.38 11.81 6.19
N ARG A 77 -14.26 12.54 5.49
CA ARG A 77 -14.14 14.01 5.39
C ARG A 77 -14.28 14.73 6.72
N ARG A 78 -15.16 14.26 7.61
CA ARG A 78 -15.33 14.84 8.96
C ARG A 78 -14.09 14.69 9.83
N ASN A 79 -13.30 13.64 9.59
CA ASN A 79 -12.08 13.35 10.35
C ASN A 79 -10.80 13.60 9.52
N LEU A 80 -10.87 14.41 8.46
CA LEU A 80 -9.73 14.62 7.56
C LEU A 80 -8.52 15.24 8.28
N ARG A 81 -8.75 16.18 9.21
CA ARG A 81 -7.69 16.84 9.98
C ARG A 81 -6.87 15.84 10.82
N PRO A 82 -7.48 15.03 11.71
CA PRO A 82 -6.71 14.02 12.45
C PRO A 82 -6.06 12.99 11.51
N ILE A 83 -6.75 12.53 10.46
CA ILE A 83 -6.18 11.58 9.49
C ILE A 83 -4.91 12.15 8.86
N LEU A 84 -4.91 13.40 8.39
CA LEU A 84 -3.73 14.01 7.78
C LEU A 84 -2.60 14.26 8.78
N LEU A 85 -2.93 14.63 10.03
CA LEU A 85 -1.90 14.81 11.07
C LEU A 85 -1.21 13.48 11.41
N LEU A 86 -1.95 12.37 11.50
CA LEU A 86 -1.36 11.06 11.75
C LEU A 86 -0.67 10.52 10.49
N ALA A 87 -1.27 10.64 9.31
CA ALA A 87 -0.71 10.05 8.11
C ALA A 87 0.48 10.81 7.51
N ILE A 88 0.53 12.13 7.67
CA ILE A 88 1.62 12.97 7.12
C ILE A 88 2.51 13.48 8.24
N GLY A 89 1.91 14.08 9.28
CA GLY A 89 2.66 14.67 10.39
C GLY A 89 3.49 13.63 11.14
N LEU A 90 2.87 12.53 11.57
CA LEU A 90 3.58 11.46 12.30
C LEU A 90 4.61 10.75 11.41
N VAL A 91 4.28 10.47 10.14
CA VAL A 91 5.21 9.82 9.19
C VAL A 91 6.46 10.67 8.97
N LEU A 92 6.30 11.98 8.71
CA LEU A 92 7.45 12.86 8.53
C LEU A 92 8.25 13.04 9.82
N ALA A 93 7.57 13.15 10.97
CA ALA A 93 8.24 13.27 12.26
C ALA A 93 9.05 12.01 12.61
N THR A 94 8.48 10.82 12.41
CA THR A 94 9.16 9.53 12.64
C THR A 94 10.29 9.32 11.65
N MET A 95 10.09 9.64 10.37
CA MET A 95 11.15 9.61 9.36
C MET A 95 12.33 10.50 9.76
N LEU A 96 12.07 11.76 10.18
CA LEU A 96 13.10 12.69 10.62
C LEU A 96 13.84 12.19 11.86
N ALA A 97 13.10 11.66 12.84
CA ALA A 97 13.68 11.11 14.06
C ALA A 97 14.58 9.90 13.76
N VAL A 98 14.10 8.94 12.96
CA VAL A 98 14.87 7.75 12.55
C VAL A 98 16.09 8.15 11.72
N ALA A 99 15.94 9.08 10.77
CA ALA A 99 17.05 9.56 9.97
C ALA A 99 18.13 10.24 10.85
N TRP A 100 17.71 11.07 11.79
CA TRP A 100 18.62 11.72 12.74
C TRP A 100 19.39 10.71 13.59
N ILE A 101 18.68 9.72 14.15
CA ILE A 101 19.28 8.67 14.97
C ILE A 101 20.21 7.79 14.14
N ALA A 102 19.81 7.40 12.93
CA ALA A 102 20.64 6.57 12.06
C ALA A 102 21.94 7.29 11.66
N HIS A 103 21.85 8.58 11.33
CA HIS A 103 23.02 9.39 10.98
C HIS A 103 23.93 9.67 12.19
N SER A 104 23.36 9.81 13.39
CA SER A 104 24.17 10.02 14.61
C SER A 104 24.90 8.76 15.07
N ILE A 105 24.28 7.58 14.92
CA ILE A 105 24.92 6.29 15.25
C ILE A 105 25.95 5.90 14.18
N VAL A 106 25.67 6.19 12.90
CA VAL A 106 26.55 5.89 11.77
C VAL A 106 26.87 7.16 10.99
N PRO A 107 27.91 7.92 11.40
CA PRO A 107 28.26 9.21 10.77
C PRO A 107 28.65 9.08 9.30
N ALA A 108 29.12 7.90 8.87
CA ALA A 108 29.44 7.61 7.48
C ALA A 108 28.20 7.43 6.58
N LEU A 109 27.00 7.33 7.16
CA LEU A 109 25.77 7.09 6.42
C LEU A 109 25.24 8.40 5.84
N PRO A 110 25.10 8.56 4.51
CA PRO A 110 24.62 9.81 3.93
C PRO A 110 23.20 10.15 4.39
N TRP A 111 22.89 11.43 4.55
CA TRP A 111 21.54 11.89 4.93
C TRP A 111 20.45 11.31 4.03
N ALA A 112 20.69 11.20 2.72
CA ALA A 112 19.72 10.62 1.79
C ALA A 112 19.42 9.15 2.10
N ALA A 113 20.42 8.36 2.52
CA ALA A 113 20.22 6.99 2.97
C ALA A 113 19.51 6.94 4.34
N ALA A 114 19.80 7.89 5.23
CA ALA A 114 19.13 7.99 6.53
C ALA A 114 17.64 8.31 6.37
N PHE A 115 17.30 9.22 5.45
CA PHE A 115 15.92 9.52 5.09
C PHE A 115 15.21 8.34 4.42
N ALA A 116 15.90 7.57 3.57
CA ALA A 116 15.34 6.37 2.98
C ALA A 116 15.00 5.32 4.06
N LEU A 117 15.92 5.11 5.01
CA LEU A 117 15.69 4.24 6.18
C LEU A 117 14.48 4.73 7.00
N GLY A 118 14.44 6.03 7.31
CA GLY A 118 13.33 6.63 8.03
C GLY A 118 12.00 6.48 7.30
N ALA A 119 11.97 6.65 5.98
CA ALA A 119 10.76 6.51 5.18
C ALA A 119 10.24 5.07 5.18
N ILE A 120 11.12 4.06 5.13
CA ILE A 120 10.73 2.64 5.20
C ILE A 120 10.15 2.27 6.57
N VAL A 121 10.69 2.85 7.65
CA VAL A 121 10.30 2.49 9.03
C VAL A 121 9.10 3.31 9.54
N SER A 122 8.90 4.51 9.01
CA SER A 122 7.88 5.46 9.47
C SER A 122 6.41 5.02 9.41
N PRO A 123 5.92 4.24 8.42
CA PRO A 123 4.50 3.93 8.27
C PRO A 123 3.98 3.09 9.44
N PRO A 124 2.98 3.55 10.20
CA PRO A 124 2.29 2.69 11.14
C PRO A 124 1.39 1.69 10.41
N ASP A 125 1.49 0.40 10.74
CA ASP A 125 0.60 -0.64 10.21
C ASP A 125 -0.75 -0.61 10.94
N ALA A 126 -1.68 0.18 10.41
CA ALA A 126 -3.02 0.29 10.98
C ALA A 126 -3.86 -0.98 10.73
N VAL A 127 -3.50 -1.83 9.76
CA VAL A 127 -4.20 -3.11 9.52
C VAL A 127 -3.92 -4.09 10.66
N ALA A 128 -2.65 -4.19 11.07
CA ALA A 128 -2.30 -4.95 12.27
C ALA A 128 -2.95 -4.37 13.54
N ALA A 129 -2.96 -3.04 13.68
CA ALA A 129 -3.60 -2.39 14.83
C ALA A 129 -5.12 -2.62 14.88
N THR A 130 -5.82 -2.50 13.74
CA THR A 130 -7.27 -2.74 13.64
C THR A 130 -7.63 -4.21 13.88
N ALA A 131 -6.76 -5.16 13.54
CA ALA A 131 -6.95 -6.58 13.87
C ALA A 131 -6.94 -6.85 15.40
N ILE A 132 -6.18 -6.06 16.16
CA ILE A 132 -6.14 -6.13 17.63
C ILE A 132 -7.35 -5.41 18.22
N ILE A 133 -7.56 -4.16 17.79
CA ILE A 133 -8.57 -3.23 18.31
C ILE A 133 -9.99 -3.68 17.97
N GLY A 134 -10.20 -4.34 16.82
CA GLY A 134 -11.50 -4.86 16.41
C GLY A 134 -12.09 -5.90 17.37
N ARG A 135 -11.25 -6.59 18.15
CA ARG A 135 -11.69 -7.54 19.18
C ARG A 135 -12.15 -6.86 20.48
N LEU A 136 -11.83 -5.58 20.66
CA LEU A 136 -12.13 -4.79 21.86
C LEU A 136 -13.42 -3.96 21.74
N GLY A 137 -14.22 -4.15 20.67
CA GLY A 137 -15.51 -3.47 20.52
C GLY A 137 -15.41 -1.96 20.29
N VAL A 138 -14.37 -1.51 19.58
CA VAL A 138 -14.07 -0.08 19.43
C VAL A 138 -15.04 0.65 18.49
N PRO A 139 -15.46 1.89 18.82
CA PRO A 139 -16.38 2.68 18.01
C PRO A 139 -15.98 2.81 16.54
N HIS A 140 -16.97 2.80 15.65
CA HIS A 140 -16.80 2.90 14.19
C HIS A 140 -15.94 4.11 13.77
N ARG A 141 -16.04 5.24 14.50
CA ARG A 141 -15.25 6.44 14.24
C ARG A 141 -13.73 6.18 14.30
N ILE A 142 -13.26 5.40 15.26
CA ILE A 142 -11.82 5.10 15.42
C ILE A 142 -11.35 4.18 14.29
N GLN A 143 -12.19 3.22 13.89
CA GLN A 143 -11.90 2.35 12.74
C GLN A 143 -11.77 3.14 11.43
N VAL A 144 -12.63 4.15 11.21
CA VAL A 144 -12.54 5.03 10.03
C VAL A 144 -11.27 5.89 10.07
N ILE A 145 -10.87 6.39 11.24
CA ILE A 145 -9.63 7.17 11.37
C ILE A 145 -8.40 6.29 11.10
N LEU A 146 -8.32 5.10 11.73
CA LEU A 146 -7.25 4.11 11.52
C LEU A 146 -7.19 3.59 10.08
N GLY A 147 -8.34 3.35 9.44
CA GLY A 147 -8.36 2.95 8.03
C GLY A 147 -7.86 4.07 7.11
N GLY A 148 -8.28 5.31 7.39
CA GLY A 148 -7.88 6.48 6.63
C GLY A 148 -6.40 6.85 6.80
N GLU A 149 -5.84 6.71 8.00
CA GLU A 149 -4.42 6.98 8.22
C GLU A 149 -3.54 5.98 7.49
N SER A 150 -3.89 4.67 7.48
CA SER A 150 -3.08 3.62 6.82
C SER A 150 -2.87 3.94 5.34
N LEU A 151 -3.98 4.22 4.66
CA LEU A 151 -4.02 4.53 3.23
C LEU A 151 -3.14 5.74 2.88
N VAL A 152 -3.22 6.80 3.67
CA VAL A 152 -2.49 8.04 3.39
C VAL A 152 -1.04 7.92 3.85
N ASN A 153 -0.75 7.16 4.91
CA ASN A 153 0.61 6.97 5.40
C ASN A 153 1.46 6.19 4.38
N ASP A 154 0.88 5.15 3.75
CA ASP A 154 1.59 4.29 2.78
C ASP A 154 2.01 5.12 1.57
N ALA A 155 1.09 5.95 1.07
CA ALA A 155 1.37 6.87 -0.01
C ALA A 155 2.44 7.92 0.38
N THR A 156 2.35 8.47 1.60
CA THR A 156 3.29 9.49 2.08
C THR A 156 4.70 8.92 2.19
N ALA A 157 4.84 7.73 2.75
CA ALA A 157 6.13 7.07 2.92
C ALA A 157 6.73 6.60 1.60
N LEU A 158 5.93 6.05 0.68
CA LEU A 158 6.39 5.70 -0.66
C LEU A 158 6.91 6.93 -1.42
N VAL A 159 6.22 8.06 -1.32
CA VAL A 159 6.68 9.33 -1.92
C VAL A 159 7.96 9.82 -1.26
N ALA A 160 8.05 9.81 0.07
CA ALA A 160 9.25 10.20 0.80
C ALA A 160 10.46 9.30 0.45
N LEU A 161 10.23 7.99 0.35
CA LEU A 161 11.24 7.01 -0.06
C LEU A 161 11.73 7.27 -1.49
N GLN A 162 10.82 7.56 -2.43
CA GLN A 162 11.21 7.92 -3.81
C GLN A 162 12.05 9.20 -3.84
N PHE A 163 11.73 10.22 -3.04
CA PHE A 163 12.55 11.42 -2.92
C PHE A 163 13.94 11.10 -2.36
N ALA A 164 14.02 10.26 -1.33
CA ALA A 164 15.27 9.85 -0.72
C ALA A 164 16.15 9.06 -1.71
N ILE A 165 15.59 8.07 -2.40
CA ILE A 165 16.29 7.29 -3.44
C ILE A 165 16.75 8.20 -4.58
N ALA A 166 15.89 9.08 -5.05
CA ALA A 166 16.25 10.03 -6.10
C ALA A 166 17.42 10.92 -5.65
N ALA A 167 17.42 11.40 -4.40
CA ALA A 167 18.53 12.17 -3.84
C ALA A 167 19.83 11.36 -3.68
N ILE A 168 19.75 10.05 -3.40
CA ILE A 168 20.92 9.15 -3.41
C ILE A 168 21.51 9.06 -4.82
N VAL A 169 20.67 8.88 -5.84
CA VAL A 169 21.12 8.67 -7.23
C VAL A 169 21.60 9.96 -7.89
N THR A 170 20.99 11.11 -7.60
CA THR A 170 21.38 12.41 -8.19
C THR A 170 22.45 13.16 -7.41
N GLY A 171 22.75 12.75 -6.17
CA GLY A 171 23.66 13.49 -5.27
C GLY A 171 23.15 14.88 -4.86
N THR A 172 22.02 15.35 -5.41
CA THR A 172 21.40 16.63 -5.13
C THR A 172 19.88 16.49 -5.00
N PHE A 173 19.35 16.94 -3.86
CA PHE A 173 17.90 16.90 -3.56
C PHE A 173 17.05 17.73 -4.55
N TRP A 174 17.65 18.75 -5.17
CA TRP A 174 16.98 19.67 -6.10
C TRP A 174 16.73 19.06 -7.49
N GLU A 175 17.59 18.17 -7.96
CA GLU A 175 17.41 17.50 -9.26
C GLU A 175 16.42 16.32 -9.18
N ALA A 176 16.36 15.65 -8.02
CA ALA A 176 15.34 14.66 -7.70
C ALA A 176 13.91 15.24 -7.85
N ARG A 177 13.67 16.43 -7.29
CA ARG A 177 12.39 17.16 -7.44
C ARG A 177 12.06 17.45 -8.91
N ARG A 178 13.05 17.89 -9.72
CA ARG A 178 12.84 18.20 -11.15
C ARG A 178 12.59 16.96 -12.00
N ARG A 179 13.25 15.83 -11.72
CA ARG A 179 13.04 14.56 -12.41
C ARG A 179 11.65 13.98 -12.12
N MET A 180 11.18 13.96 -10.88
CA MET A 180 9.87 13.39 -10.57
C MET A 180 8.70 14.18 -11.19
N VAL A 181 8.85 15.50 -11.33
CA VAL A 181 7.89 16.35 -12.04
C VAL A 181 7.93 16.10 -13.56
N SER A 182 9.10 15.75 -14.12
CA SER A 182 9.26 15.55 -15.56
C SER A 182 9.07 14.10 -16.02
N SER A 183 9.25 13.11 -15.15
CA SER A 183 9.24 11.67 -15.42
C SER A 183 7.90 10.98 -15.12
N GLY A 184 6.82 11.73 -14.89
CA GLY A 184 5.48 11.16 -14.97
C GLY A 184 5.24 10.61 -16.39
N PRO A 185 4.67 9.40 -16.55
CA PRO A 185 4.52 8.78 -17.86
C PRO A 185 3.76 9.71 -18.82
N PRO A 186 4.21 9.89 -20.08
CA PRO A 186 3.55 10.78 -21.03
C PRO A 186 2.07 10.41 -21.27
N SER A 187 1.69 9.16 -21.00
CA SER A 187 0.30 8.67 -21.02
C SER A 187 -0.58 9.14 -19.84
N ALA A 188 -0.01 9.65 -18.73
CA ALA A 188 -0.76 10.11 -17.56
C ALA A 188 -1.03 11.63 -17.55
N ARG A 189 -0.39 12.39 -18.45
CA ARG A 189 -0.59 13.85 -18.58
C ARG A 189 -2.03 14.24 -18.98
N PRO A 190 -2.72 13.50 -19.88
CA PRO A 190 -4.14 13.75 -20.15
C PRO A 190 -5.05 13.40 -18.96
N TRP A 191 -4.70 12.39 -18.16
CA TRP A 191 -5.46 11.95 -16.98
C TRP A 191 -5.43 12.99 -15.85
N LEU A 192 -4.28 13.63 -15.61
CA LEU A 192 -4.14 14.71 -14.62
C LEU A 192 -4.95 15.96 -14.98
N LEU A 193 -5.06 16.29 -16.28
CA LEU A 193 -5.86 17.43 -16.74
C LEU A 193 -7.38 17.12 -16.80
N SER A 194 -7.75 15.85 -16.98
CA SER A 194 -9.16 15.40 -16.97
C SER A 194 -9.77 15.38 -15.56
N GLN A 195 -8.98 15.02 -14.54
CA GLN A 195 -9.41 14.98 -13.13
C GLN A 195 -9.76 16.37 -12.57
N ALA A 196 -9.17 17.45 -13.10
CA ALA A 196 -9.47 18.81 -12.68
C ALA A 196 -10.84 19.33 -13.16
N LYS A 197 -11.48 18.65 -14.12
CA LYS A 197 -12.78 19.07 -14.70
C LYS A 197 -13.96 18.15 -14.37
N CYS A 198 -13.77 17.08 -13.61
CA CYS A 198 -14.85 16.11 -13.39
C CYS A 198 -15.67 16.43 -12.11
N PRO A 199 -16.97 16.75 -12.20
CA PRO A 199 -17.80 16.96 -11.02
C PRO A 199 -18.04 15.64 -10.27
N ARG A 200 -18.04 15.71 -8.94
CA ARG A 200 -18.08 14.63 -7.92
C ARG A 200 -19.13 13.50 -8.10
N ARG A 201 -20.04 13.58 -9.08
CA ARG A 201 -21.08 12.55 -9.34
C ARG A 201 -20.67 11.48 -10.36
N CYS A 202 -19.64 11.70 -11.19
CA CYS A 202 -19.25 10.74 -12.24
C CYS A 202 -18.52 9.49 -11.72
N PHE A 203 -17.77 9.60 -10.62
CA PHE A 203 -16.94 8.50 -10.11
C PHE A 203 -17.78 7.26 -9.71
N VAL A 204 -18.97 7.48 -9.15
CA VAL A 204 -19.90 6.39 -8.76
C VAL A 204 -20.50 5.69 -9.99
N ARG A 205 -20.67 6.40 -11.11
CA ARG A 205 -21.29 5.85 -12.33
C ARG A 205 -20.31 5.04 -13.17
N LEU A 206 -19.04 5.43 -13.18
CA LEU A 206 -17.95 4.68 -13.82
C LEU A 206 -17.70 3.32 -13.15
N GLN A 207 -17.84 3.24 -11.82
CA GLN A 207 -17.62 1.99 -11.09
C GLN A 207 -18.73 0.95 -11.34
N HIS A 208 -19.98 1.37 -11.51
CA HIS A 208 -21.08 0.50 -11.94
C HIS A 208 -20.97 0.07 -13.42
N CYS A 209 -20.44 0.94 -14.29
CA CYS A 209 -20.27 0.63 -15.71
C CYS A 209 -19.17 -0.44 -15.93
N TRP A 210 -18.13 -0.42 -15.09
CA TRP A 210 -17.04 -1.41 -15.14
C TRP A 210 -17.49 -2.81 -14.70
N GLN A 211 -18.37 -2.91 -13.69
CA GLN A 211 -18.97 -4.18 -13.26
C GLN A 211 -19.87 -4.81 -14.33
N HIS A 212 -20.50 -4.01 -15.19
CA HIS A 212 -21.31 -4.53 -16.30
C HIS A 212 -20.49 -4.97 -17.53
N LEU A 213 -19.33 -4.35 -17.80
CA LEU A 213 -18.46 -4.76 -18.91
C LEU A 213 -17.68 -6.04 -18.62
N ALA A 214 -17.30 -6.31 -17.37
CA ALA A 214 -16.55 -7.52 -17.00
C ALA A 214 -17.35 -8.84 -17.14
N LEU A 215 -18.68 -8.78 -17.31
CA LEU A 215 -19.55 -9.95 -17.47
C LEU A 215 -19.92 -10.26 -18.94
N ARG A 216 -19.43 -9.48 -19.91
CA ARG A 216 -19.71 -9.70 -21.35
C ARG A 216 -18.42 -9.97 -22.13
N SER A 217 -17.63 -10.95 -21.70
CA SER A 217 -16.67 -11.60 -22.59
C SER A 217 -17.41 -12.52 -23.56
N SER A 218 -17.79 -11.98 -24.73
CA SER A 218 -18.32 -12.75 -25.85
C SER A 218 -17.24 -13.72 -26.37
N PRO A 219 -17.55 -15.00 -26.66
CA PRO A 219 -16.56 -16.01 -27.03
C PRO A 219 -16.02 -15.89 -28.47
N ASN A 220 -16.46 -14.90 -29.24
CA ASN A 220 -15.95 -14.66 -30.59
C ASN A 220 -15.19 -13.33 -30.65
N GLY A 221 -13.86 -13.44 -30.67
CA GLY A 221 -12.89 -12.34 -30.62
C GLY A 221 -13.00 -11.32 -31.77
N LYS A 222 -13.90 -10.35 -31.62
CA LYS A 222 -13.83 -9.05 -32.30
C LYS A 222 -14.02 -7.93 -31.27
N THR A 223 -12.93 -7.23 -30.99
CA THR A 223 -12.89 -6.06 -30.12
C THR A 223 -13.28 -4.81 -30.91
N ASP A 224 -14.57 -4.46 -30.92
CA ASP A 224 -15.02 -3.13 -31.32
C ASP A 224 -15.02 -2.21 -30.09
N VAL A 225 -13.85 -1.68 -29.74
CA VAL A 225 -13.65 -0.82 -28.55
C VAL A 225 -13.98 0.66 -28.84
N LEU A 226 -14.39 1.03 -30.06
CA LEU A 226 -14.40 2.45 -30.48
C LEU A 226 -15.78 3.09 -30.73
N THR A 227 -16.91 2.46 -30.41
CA THR A 227 -18.23 3.07 -30.68
C THR A 227 -19.13 3.29 -29.45
N ALA A 228 -18.68 3.00 -28.24
CA ALA A 228 -19.48 3.20 -27.02
C ALA A 228 -19.07 4.47 -26.22
N PHE A 229 -18.97 5.61 -26.88
CA PHE A 229 -18.72 6.92 -26.22
C PHE A 229 -19.48 8.08 -26.90
N PRO A 230 -20.82 8.04 -26.93
CA PRO A 230 -21.52 9.28 -26.65
C PRO A 230 -22.63 9.02 -25.62
N PHE A 231 -22.71 9.88 -24.60
CA PHE A 231 -23.65 9.83 -23.47
C PHE A 231 -23.25 8.93 -22.27
N CYS A 232 -22.10 9.25 -21.66
CA CYS A 232 -21.96 9.26 -20.21
C CYS A 232 -21.09 10.43 -19.77
#